data_AF-A0A328IPF4-F1
#
_entry.id   AF-A0A328IPF4-F1
#
_cell.length_a   1.000
_cell.length_b   1.000
_cell.length_c   1.000
_cell.angle_alpha   90.00
_cell.angle_beta   90.00
_cell.angle_gamma   90.00
#
_symmetry.space_group_name_H-M   'P 1'
#
loop_
_entity.id
_entity.type
_entity.pdbx_description
1 polymer ?
#
loop_
_entity_poly.entity_id
_entity_poly.type
_entity_poly.pdbx_seq_one_letter_code
_entity_poly.pdbx_strand_id
1 'polypeptide(L)'
;DGANREKNPVTLLYSSYKALIKPLSASMITTALVFMILAVISSPAIRELGILSAIGIVVFFIVMTVYLPAISIMTVINPGKKANIHLLDRFFLRISKVILKFGVVFGGVVFMLILMLSYLGLNNIRSFSYTPPGLMSTDSEQIAVPSLIERTFGGSIINTVPFILPDIDSLRRAHEEIDQNPNFKSSFSILSVIEGGEGDYINQMQQVTREINALRDSPLIEAVFKKANYYDFVVELLDRAESIEGSNDLIDLATEVIPESLRDQLLYKAANGETYFVMNSEPLSIIYRNNVIKIIYDSLSPELRASFGGYPKVFHYLMDLVRIISLPICLVAFLAIFVVVSIERKSIIDGLKTLVLMVGILMSMFGLMELMGIETTFVTVISAPLIIGIGVDSLVYVIHSSREKKNTELARTLKSITMSSATTMLTFFSFIFARGKLLSTFGVSLGFGVLVALVVATFLVPVLPWNSKKKIGG
;
A
#
# COMPACT_ATOMS: atom_id res chain seq x y z
N ASP A 1 -51.71 -2.92 2.91
CA ASP A 1 -51.52 -1.54 3.37
C ASP A 1 -52.19 -0.54 2.44
N GLY A 2 -53.39 -0.10 2.80
CA GLY A 2 -54.18 0.91 2.10
C GLY A 2 -53.63 2.33 2.33
N ALA A 3 -52.38 2.58 1.96
CA ALA A 3 -51.88 3.93 1.85
C ALA A 3 -52.48 4.54 0.56
N ASN A 4 -53.38 5.52 0.71
CA ASN A 4 -53.76 6.41 -0.39
C ASN A 4 -52.46 6.98 -0.98
N ARG A 5 -52.01 6.42 -2.12
CA ARG A 5 -50.86 6.97 -2.84
C ARG A 5 -51.26 8.36 -3.29
N GLU A 6 -50.63 9.39 -2.71
CA GLU A 6 -50.70 10.74 -3.25
C GLU A 6 -50.42 10.66 -4.75
N LYS A 7 -51.42 11.03 -5.56
CA LYS A 7 -51.33 10.93 -7.02
C LYS A 7 -50.56 12.11 -7.62
N ASN A 8 -50.21 13.11 -6.82
CA ASN A 8 -49.50 14.29 -7.32
C ASN A 8 -47.98 14.00 -7.33
N PRO A 9 -47.35 13.90 -8.53
CA PRO A 9 -45.92 13.63 -8.66
C PRO A 9 -45.04 14.69 -7.97
N VAL A 10 -45.52 15.93 -7.90
CA VAL A 10 -44.79 17.05 -7.30
C VAL A 10 -44.75 16.94 -5.78
N THR A 11 -45.85 16.56 -5.13
CA THR A 11 -45.86 16.38 -3.67
C THR A 11 -45.06 15.15 -3.25
N LEU A 12 -45.12 14.07 -4.04
CA LEU A 12 -44.26 12.90 -3.84
C LEU A 12 -42.78 13.29 -3.90
N LEU A 13 -42.34 13.97 -4.95
CA LEU A 13 -40.96 14.43 -5.08
C LEU A 13 -40.57 15.38 -3.93
N TYR A 14 -41.40 16.37 -3.61
CA TYR A 14 -41.14 17.30 -2.51
C TYR A 14 -40.97 16.57 -1.18
N SER A 15 -41.82 15.59 -0.89
CA SER A 15 -41.73 14.78 0.33
C SER A 15 -40.43 13.96 0.38
N SER A 16 -40.02 13.37 -0.76
CA SER A 16 -38.77 12.61 -0.89
C SER A 16 -37.55 13.52 -0.69
N TYR A 17 -37.52 14.71 -1.29
CA TYR A 17 -36.45 15.69 -1.09
C TYR A 17 -36.34 16.09 0.37
N LYS A 18 -37.46 16.46 1.00
CA LYS A 18 -37.46 16.91 2.40
C LYS A 18 -36.95 15.83 3.35
N ALA A 19 -37.22 14.56 3.04
CA ALA A 19 -36.75 13.43 3.84
C ALA A 19 -35.28 13.07 3.58
N LEU A 20 -34.83 13.13 2.31
CA LEU A 20 -33.54 12.57 1.90
C LEU A 20 -32.41 13.59 1.79
N ILE A 21 -32.68 14.88 1.56
CA ILE A 21 -31.63 15.85 1.26
C ILE A 21 -30.62 15.99 2.38
N LYS A 22 -31.09 16.07 3.63
CA LYS A 22 -30.24 16.24 4.80
C LYS A 22 -29.31 15.04 5.04
N PRO A 23 -29.80 13.78 5.11
CA PRO A 23 -28.92 12.63 5.25
C PRO A 23 -28.01 12.42 4.04
N LEU A 24 -28.48 12.70 2.81
CA LEU A 24 -27.64 12.62 1.61
C LEU A 24 -26.51 13.65 1.62
N SER A 25 -26.78 14.89 2.06
CA SER A 25 -25.73 15.91 2.19
C SER A 25 -24.72 15.55 3.26
N ALA A 26 -25.15 14.96 4.39
CA ALA A 26 -24.22 14.51 5.42
C ALA A 26 -23.28 13.42 4.89
N SER A 27 -23.83 12.39 4.22
CA SER A 27 -23.07 11.34 3.54
C SER A 27 -22.11 11.89 2.48
N MET A 28 -22.58 12.80 1.61
CA MET A 28 -21.72 13.48 0.63
C MET A 28 -20.56 14.21 1.32
N ILE A 29 -20.82 14.97 2.39
CA ILE A 29 -19.79 15.72 3.13
C ILE A 29 -18.79 14.75 3.77
N THR A 30 -19.25 13.69 4.44
CA THR A 30 -18.35 12.72 5.09
C THR A 30 -17.45 12.03 4.08
N THR A 31 -18.01 11.54 2.97
CA THR A 31 -17.21 10.85 1.94
C THR A 31 -16.25 11.83 1.26
N ALA A 32 -16.71 13.02 0.84
CA ALA A 32 -15.86 14.02 0.19
C ALA A 32 -14.72 14.50 1.11
N LEU A 33 -14.99 14.70 2.40
CA LEU A 33 -14.01 15.12 3.39
C LEU A 33 -12.90 14.07 3.57
N VAL A 34 -13.27 12.79 3.62
CA VAL A 34 -12.30 11.68 3.69
C VAL A 34 -11.39 11.63 2.46
N PHE A 35 -11.95 11.79 1.26
CA PHE A 35 -11.13 11.86 0.04
C PHE A 35 -10.27 13.13 -0.01
N MET A 36 -10.75 14.24 0.55
CA MET A 36 -9.97 15.47 0.67
C MET A 36 -8.81 15.33 1.67
N ILE A 37 -8.97 14.54 2.73
CA ILE A 37 -7.87 14.21 3.66
C ILE A 37 -6.76 13.44 2.92
N LEU A 38 -7.09 12.58 1.96
CA LEU A 38 -6.09 11.92 1.11
C LEU A 38 -5.32 12.91 0.22
N ALA A 39 -5.88 14.07 -0.10
CA ALA A 39 -5.19 15.12 -0.86
C ALA A 39 -4.00 15.74 -0.11
N VAL A 40 -3.95 15.59 1.22
CA VAL A 40 -2.86 16.09 2.05
C VAL A 40 -1.61 15.21 1.97
N ILE A 41 -1.73 14.00 1.41
CA ILE A 41 -0.62 13.06 1.30
C ILE A 41 0.41 13.58 0.30
N SER A 42 1.69 13.57 0.69
CA SER A 42 2.85 13.92 -0.13
C SER A 42 3.15 12.90 -1.24
N SER A 43 2.11 12.34 -1.86
CA SER A 43 2.20 11.42 -3.01
C SER A 43 1.30 11.96 -4.12
N PRO A 44 1.84 12.30 -5.30
CA PRO A 44 1.05 12.85 -6.41
C PRO A 44 -0.14 11.97 -6.78
N ALA A 45 0.07 10.66 -6.93
CA ALA A 45 -0.97 9.72 -7.33
C ALA A 45 -2.12 9.63 -6.32
N ILE A 46 -1.81 9.57 -5.02
CA ILE A 46 -2.82 9.48 -3.97
C ILE A 46 -3.56 10.81 -3.82
N ARG A 47 -2.83 11.93 -3.95
CA ARG A 47 -3.40 13.27 -3.89
C ARG A 47 -4.37 13.52 -5.03
N GLU A 48 -3.99 13.18 -6.26
CA GLU A 48 -4.84 13.31 -7.45
C GLU A 48 -6.09 12.44 -7.32
N LEU A 49 -5.95 11.18 -6.87
CA LEU A 49 -7.09 10.30 -6.59
C LEU A 49 -8.05 10.93 -5.55
N GLY A 50 -7.51 11.51 -4.47
CA GLY A 50 -8.28 12.17 -3.43
C GLY A 50 -9.06 13.39 -3.94
N ILE A 51 -8.38 14.30 -4.66
CA ILE A 51 -8.99 15.52 -5.20
C ILE A 51 -10.08 15.18 -6.22
N LEU A 52 -9.77 14.32 -7.20
CA LEU A 52 -10.72 13.94 -8.24
C LEU A 52 -11.96 13.24 -7.67
N SER A 53 -11.76 12.35 -6.69
CA SER A 53 -12.87 11.64 -6.05
C SER A 53 -13.74 12.60 -5.21
N ALA A 54 -13.13 13.52 -4.45
CA ALA A 54 -13.88 14.49 -3.64
C ALA A 54 -14.74 15.42 -4.52
N ILE A 55 -14.16 15.96 -5.61
CA ILE A 55 -14.91 16.77 -6.58
C ILE A 55 -16.01 15.93 -7.24
N GLY A 56 -15.67 14.71 -7.66
CA GLY A 56 -16.60 13.78 -8.30
C GLY A 56 -17.81 13.45 -7.43
N ILE A 57 -17.64 13.25 -6.12
CA ILE A 57 -18.74 13.02 -5.17
C ILE A 57 -19.68 14.22 -5.09
N VAL A 58 -19.13 15.44 -5.03
CA VAL A 58 -19.94 16.67 -4.98
C VAL A 58 -20.72 16.85 -6.29
N VAL A 59 -20.05 16.67 -7.43
CA VAL A 59 -20.69 16.73 -8.76
C VAL A 59 -21.80 15.68 -8.86
N PHE A 60 -21.53 14.44 -8.44
CA PHE A 60 -22.50 13.35 -8.45
C PHE A 60 -23.70 13.63 -7.55
N PHE A 61 -23.48 14.21 -6.36
CA PHE A 61 -24.56 14.64 -5.47
C PHE A 61 -25.44 15.71 -6.13
N ILE A 62 -24.84 16.70 -6.80
CA ILE A 62 -25.59 17.75 -7.52
C ILE A 62 -26.41 17.13 -8.65
N VAL A 63 -25.80 16.26 -9.47
CA VAL A 63 -26.49 15.58 -10.57
C VAL A 63 -27.63 14.71 -10.04
N MET A 64 -27.39 13.90 -9.01
CA MET A 64 -28.44 13.05 -8.42
C MET A 64 -29.53 13.85 -7.71
N THR A 65 -29.21 15.02 -7.19
CA THR A 65 -30.19 15.89 -6.52
C THR A 65 -30.95 16.75 -7.49
N VAL A 66 -30.43 17.11 -8.67
CA VAL A 66 -31.09 18.02 -9.60
C VAL A 66 -31.62 17.29 -10.84
N TYR A 67 -30.76 16.50 -11.48
CA TYR A 67 -31.03 15.89 -12.78
C TYR A 67 -31.89 14.63 -12.68
N LEU A 68 -31.64 13.75 -11.69
CA LEU A 68 -32.42 12.52 -11.52
C LEU A 68 -33.91 12.81 -11.26
N PRO A 69 -34.30 13.75 -10.39
CA PRO A 69 -35.69 14.14 -10.22
C PRO A 69 -36.31 14.66 -11.52
N ALA A 70 -35.60 15.50 -12.27
CA ALA A 70 -36.08 16.05 -13.54
C ALA A 70 -36.42 14.95 -14.56
N ILE A 71 -35.58 13.91 -14.69
CA ILE A 71 -35.88 12.76 -15.55
C ILE A 71 -37.02 11.92 -14.96
N SER A 72 -37.02 11.70 -13.65
CA SER A 72 -37.98 10.82 -13.01
C SER A 72 -39.41 11.37 -13.00
N ILE A 73 -39.61 12.69 -13.17
CA ILE A 73 -40.96 13.28 -13.29
C ILE A 73 -41.78 12.56 -14.36
N MET A 74 -41.19 12.22 -15.51
CA MET A 74 -41.91 11.56 -16.60
C MET A 74 -42.30 10.12 -16.27
N THR A 75 -41.45 9.38 -15.54
CA THR A 75 -41.76 8.00 -15.08
C THR A 75 -42.68 7.96 -13.86
N VAL A 76 -42.70 9.03 -13.03
CA VAL A 76 -43.65 9.17 -11.92
C VAL A 76 -45.04 9.57 -12.43
N ILE A 77 -45.13 10.41 -13.48
CA ILE A 77 -46.40 10.80 -14.14
C ILE A 77 -47.02 9.62 -14.89
N ASN A 78 -46.21 8.87 -15.66
CA ASN A 78 -46.64 7.68 -16.39
C ASN A 78 -45.97 6.42 -15.81
N PRO A 79 -46.44 5.91 -14.66
CA PRO A 79 -45.91 4.68 -14.12
C PRO A 79 -46.20 3.55 -15.12
N GLY A 80 -45.15 2.98 -15.70
CA GLY A 80 -45.26 1.80 -16.57
C GLY A 80 -45.90 0.61 -15.86
N LYS A 81 -46.08 -0.52 -16.57
CA LYS A 81 -46.58 -1.77 -15.96
C LYS A 81 -45.81 -2.06 -14.68
N LYS A 82 -46.52 -2.29 -13.56
CA LYS A 82 -45.91 -2.58 -12.24
C LYS A 82 -44.88 -3.70 -12.41
N ALA A 83 -43.60 -3.38 -12.27
CA ALA A 83 -42.58 -4.40 -12.13
C ALA A 83 -42.92 -5.22 -10.87
N ASN A 84 -43.07 -6.54 -11.01
CA ASN A 84 -43.37 -7.46 -9.91
C ASN A 84 -42.13 -7.66 -9.01
N ILE A 85 -41.66 -6.59 -8.35
CA ILE A 85 -40.52 -6.64 -7.41
C ILE A 85 -40.98 -7.19 -6.03
N HIS A 86 -42.12 -7.89 -6.01
CA HIS A 86 -42.78 -8.36 -4.80
C HIS A 86 -41.99 -9.46 -4.07
N LEU A 87 -41.06 -10.13 -4.75
CA LEU A 87 -40.17 -11.15 -4.18
C LEU A 87 -39.05 -10.50 -3.35
N LEU A 88 -38.35 -9.51 -3.90
CA LEU A 88 -37.26 -8.81 -3.22
C LEU A 88 -37.80 -8.03 -2.01
N ASP A 89 -38.95 -7.36 -2.17
CA ASP A 89 -39.59 -6.66 -1.05
C ASP A 89 -40.04 -7.63 0.06
N ARG A 90 -40.60 -8.80 -0.30
CA ARG A 90 -40.95 -9.85 0.67
C ARG A 90 -39.72 -10.41 1.38
N PHE A 91 -38.60 -10.58 0.66
CA PHE A 91 -37.34 -11.05 1.21
C PHE A 91 -36.81 -10.10 2.28
N PHE A 92 -36.67 -8.81 1.98
CA PHE A 92 -36.20 -7.82 2.96
C PHE A 92 -37.17 -7.61 4.12
N LEU A 93 -38.48 -7.73 3.90
CA LEU A 93 -39.46 -7.73 5.00
C LEU A 93 -39.30 -8.94 5.92
N ARG A 94 -39.03 -10.12 5.37
CA ARG A 94 -38.79 -11.34 6.16
C ARG A 94 -37.47 -11.22 6.93
N ILE A 95 -36.40 -10.76 6.28
CA ILE A 95 -35.09 -10.53 6.90
C ILE A 95 -35.20 -9.52 8.04
N SER A 96 -35.85 -8.37 7.82
CA SER A 96 -36.02 -7.36 8.85
C SER A 96 -36.73 -7.91 10.09
N LYS A 97 -37.78 -8.73 9.91
CA LYS A 97 -38.47 -9.41 11.02
C LYS A 97 -37.56 -10.39 11.77
N VAL A 98 -36.75 -11.16 11.05
CA VAL A 98 -35.82 -12.12 11.64
C VAL A 98 -34.73 -11.40 12.43
N ILE A 99 -34.15 -10.34 11.86
CA ILE A 99 -33.13 -9.50 12.51
C ILE A 99 -33.71 -8.87 13.78
N LEU A 100 -34.94 -8.37 13.77
CA LEU A 100 -35.52 -7.78 14.97
C LEU A 100 -35.89 -8.84 16.02
N LYS A 101 -36.31 -10.05 15.61
CA LYS A 101 -36.70 -11.12 16.53
C LYS A 101 -35.49 -11.79 17.19
N PHE A 102 -34.42 -12.04 16.44
CA PHE A 102 -33.22 -12.75 16.89
C PHE A 102 -31.98 -11.85 16.92
N GLY A 103 -32.19 -10.53 16.95
CA GLY A 103 -31.13 -9.54 16.77
C GLY A 103 -29.98 -9.69 17.76
N VAL A 104 -30.28 -9.94 19.04
CA VAL A 104 -29.23 -10.11 20.06
C VAL A 104 -28.31 -11.29 19.74
N VAL A 105 -28.87 -12.40 19.23
CA VAL A 105 -28.09 -13.59 18.85
C VAL A 105 -27.25 -13.31 17.62
N PHE A 106 -27.86 -12.82 16.53
CA PHE A 106 -27.13 -12.51 15.30
C PHE A 106 -26.09 -11.41 15.49
N GLY A 107 -26.43 -10.36 16.24
CA GLY A 107 -25.51 -9.29 16.62
C GLY A 107 -24.37 -9.79 17.48
N GLY A 108 -24.63 -10.70 18.43
CA GLY A 108 -23.59 -11.36 19.24
C GLY A 108 -22.63 -12.22 18.40
N VAL A 109 -23.16 -13.00 17.45
CA VAL A 109 -22.35 -13.80 16.51
C VAL A 109 -21.47 -12.89 15.63
N VAL A 110 -22.06 -11.83 15.06
CA VAL A 110 -21.31 -10.87 14.23
C VAL A 110 -20.27 -10.12 15.06
N PHE A 111 -20.58 -9.76 16.30
CA PHE A 111 -19.61 -9.14 17.21
C PHE A 111 -18.43 -10.06 17.53
N MET A 112 -18.69 -11.35 17.80
CA MET A 112 -17.63 -12.34 18.00
C MET A 112 -16.78 -12.54 16.73
N LEU A 113 -17.42 -12.58 15.56
CA LEU A 113 -16.71 -12.66 14.29
C LEU A 113 -15.81 -11.45 14.06
N ILE A 114 -16.28 -10.23 14.37
CA ILE A 114 -15.47 -9.01 14.30
C ILE A 114 -14.28 -9.09 15.25
N LEU A 115 -14.46 -9.58 16.48
CA LEU A 115 -13.34 -9.74 17.42
C LEU A 115 -12.29 -10.72 16.89
N MET A 116 -12.73 -11.86 16.35
CA MET A 116 -11.84 -12.86 15.73
C MET A 116 -11.09 -12.26 14.53
N LEU A 117 -11.80 -11.62 13.60
CA LEU A 117 -11.19 -10.98 12.43
C LEU A 117 -10.30 -9.80 12.84
N SER A 118 -10.64 -9.07 13.90
CA SER A 118 -9.81 -7.96 14.39
C SER A 118 -8.48 -8.46 14.96
N TYR A 119 -8.47 -9.62 15.61
CA TYR A 119 -7.22 -10.25 16.04
C TYR A 119 -6.32 -10.61 14.84
N LEU A 120 -6.88 -11.22 13.80
CA LEU A 120 -6.16 -11.51 12.55
C LEU A 120 -5.70 -10.24 11.84
N GLY A 121 -6.54 -9.20 11.83
CA GLY A 121 -6.19 -7.92 11.23
C GLY A 121 -5.03 -7.23 11.94
N LEU A 122 -4.92 -7.39 13.26
CA LEU A 122 -3.77 -6.89 13.99
C LEU A 122 -2.47 -7.60 13.58
N ASN A 123 -2.55 -8.90 13.27
CA ASN A 123 -1.40 -9.64 12.73
C ASN A 123 -0.96 -9.06 11.38
N ASN A 124 -1.92 -8.86 10.47
CA ASN A 124 -1.67 -8.36 9.11
C ASN A 124 -1.07 -6.94 9.09
N ILE A 125 -1.55 -6.05 9.98
CA ILE A 125 -1.02 -4.68 10.08
C ILE A 125 0.40 -4.70 10.66
N ARG A 126 0.70 -5.62 11.59
CA ARG A 126 2.04 -5.78 12.15
C ARG A 126 3.02 -6.34 11.12
N SER A 127 2.58 -7.23 10.24
CA SER A 127 3.33 -7.79 9.12
C SER A 127 3.30 -6.87 7.88
N PHE A 128 3.40 -5.55 8.07
CA PHE A 128 3.45 -4.59 6.96
C PHE A 128 4.56 -4.95 5.97
N SER A 129 4.23 -4.96 4.68
CA SER A 129 5.11 -5.35 3.59
C SER A 129 5.89 -4.15 3.06
N TYR A 130 7.21 -4.20 3.26
CA TYR A 130 8.21 -3.30 2.67
C TYR A 130 8.61 -3.74 1.27
N THR A 131 8.28 -4.98 0.87
CA THR A 131 8.51 -5.49 -0.50
C THR A 131 7.21 -6.06 -1.08
N PRO A 132 6.19 -5.22 -1.31
CA PRO A 132 4.86 -5.70 -1.67
C PRO A 132 4.88 -6.47 -3.00
N PRO A 133 4.25 -7.67 -3.03
CA PRO A 133 4.23 -8.49 -4.22
C PRO A 133 3.46 -7.78 -5.33
N GLY A 134 4.18 -7.36 -6.37
CA GLY A 134 3.62 -6.64 -7.52
C GLY A 134 4.31 -5.30 -7.86
N LEU A 135 5.22 -4.80 -7.02
CA LEU A 135 6.11 -3.69 -7.39
C LEU A 135 7.02 -4.08 -8.56
N MET A 136 7.54 -5.31 -8.50
CA MET A 136 8.19 -5.99 -9.61
C MET A 136 7.43 -7.29 -9.86
N SER A 137 6.81 -7.41 -11.03
CA SER A 137 6.12 -8.65 -11.41
C SER A 137 7.16 -9.74 -11.65
N THR A 138 6.96 -10.90 -11.02
CA THR A 138 7.87 -12.06 -11.15
C THR A 138 7.98 -12.56 -12.58
N ASP A 139 6.93 -12.36 -13.36
CA ASP A 139 6.81 -12.85 -14.74
C ASP A 139 7.13 -11.75 -15.76
N SER A 140 7.60 -10.58 -15.30
CA SER A 140 7.99 -9.50 -16.21
C SER A 140 9.33 -9.76 -16.86
N GLU A 141 9.47 -9.32 -18.10
CA GLU A 141 10.74 -9.34 -18.84
C GLU A 141 11.88 -8.63 -18.07
N GLN A 142 11.53 -7.57 -17.33
CA GLN A 142 12.46 -6.82 -16.47
C GLN A 142 13.09 -7.69 -15.36
N ILE A 143 12.42 -8.75 -14.92
CA ILE A 143 12.99 -9.73 -13.97
C ILE A 143 13.60 -10.91 -14.71
N ALA A 144 12.91 -11.43 -15.73
CA ALA A 144 13.33 -12.63 -16.45
C ALA A 144 14.68 -12.46 -17.17
N VAL A 145 14.92 -11.30 -17.80
CA VAL A 145 16.15 -11.05 -18.57
C VAL A 145 17.37 -10.95 -17.66
N PRO A 146 17.40 -10.11 -16.59
CA PRO A 146 18.57 -10.07 -15.73
C PRO A 146 18.78 -11.39 -14.96
N SER A 147 17.72 -12.09 -14.54
CA SER A 147 17.88 -13.43 -13.94
C SER A 147 18.49 -14.45 -14.90
N LEU A 148 18.21 -14.35 -16.21
CA LEU A 148 18.90 -15.17 -17.22
C LEU A 148 20.38 -14.80 -17.32
N ILE A 149 20.71 -13.51 -17.29
CA ILE A 149 22.10 -13.03 -17.32
C ILE A 149 22.84 -13.53 -16.07
N GLU A 150 22.28 -13.34 -14.87
CA GLU A 150 22.83 -13.81 -13.59
C GLU A 150 23.08 -15.34 -13.61
N ARG A 151 22.14 -16.11 -14.16
CA ARG A 151 22.30 -17.57 -14.30
C ARG A 151 23.38 -17.98 -15.29
N THR A 152 23.60 -17.18 -16.35
CA THR A 152 24.51 -17.52 -17.45
C THR A 152 25.95 -17.08 -17.17
N PHE A 153 26.12 -15.84 -16.71
CA PHE A 153 27.44 -15.22 -16.51
C PHE A 153 27.89 -15.25 -15.05
N GLY A 154 27.00 -15.59 -14.11
CA GLY A 154 27.26 -15.45 -12.69
C GLY A 154 27.13 -14.00 -12.22
N GLY A 155 27.14 -13.81 -10.90
CA GLY A 155 26.95 -12.52 -10.26
C GLY A 155 25.47 -12.15 -10.05
N SER A 156 25.26 -11.04 -9.36
CA SER A 156 23.94 -10.50 -9.03
C SER A 156 23.80 -9.10 -9.61
N ILE A 157 22.73 -8.89 -10.37
CA ILE A 157 22.42 -7.63 -11.06
C ILE A 157 21.25 -6.94 -10.35
N ILE A 158 20.18 -7.68 -10.09
CA ILE A 158 18.98 -7.16 -9.42
C ILE A 158 19.11 -7.27 -7.91
N ASN A 159 19.73 -8.35 -7.43
CA ASN A 159 19.78 -8.70 -6.02
C ASN A 159 21.05 -8.15 -5.36
N THR A 160 21.23 -6.83 -5.41
CA THR A 160 22.40 -6.14 -4.86
C THR A 160 22.01 -5.03 -3.89
N VAL A 161 22.84 -4.86 -2.85
CA VAL A 161 22.75 -3.77 -1.88
C VAL A 161 24.05 -2.97 -1.94
N PRO A 162 24.00 -1.74 -2.48
CA PRO A 162 25.17 -0.86 -2.43
C PRO A 162 25.27 -0.18 -1.06
N PHE A 163 26.50 -0.07 -0.56
CA PHE A 163 26.88 0.73 0.58
C PHE A 163 27.86 1.82 0.14
N ILE A 164 27.63 3.06 0.56
CA ILE A 164 28.44 4.23 0.22
C ILE A 164 29.23 4.64 1.46
N LEU A 165 30.55 4.46 1.42
CA LEU A 165 31.44 4.51 2.57
C LEU A 165 32.47 5.64 2.39
N PRO A 166 32.77 6.43 3.43
CA PRO A 166 33.61 7.62 3.30
C PRO A 166 35.12 7.33 3.23
N ASP A 167 35.56 6.22 3.81
CA ASP A 167 36.99 5.91 3.96
C ASP A 167 37.25 4.39 3.92
N ILE A 168 38.51 4.01 3.78
CA ILE A 168 38.93 2.61 3.63
C ILE A 168 38.74 1.79 4.93
N ASP A 169 38.88 2.41 6.11
CA ASP A 169 38.72 1.72 7.38
C ASP A 169 37.24 1.39 7.63
N SER A 170 36.35 2.32 7.27
CA SER A 170 34.90 2.10 7.23
C SER A 170 34.53 1.01 6.23
N LEU A 171 35.19 0.97 5.07
CA LEU A 171 35.00 -0.09 4.07
C LEU A 171 35.43 -1.46 4.59
N ARG A 172 36.59 -1.56 5.27
CA ARG A 172 37.08 -2.81 5.87
C ARG A 172 36.12 -3.32 6.95
N ARG A 173 35.69 -2.45 7.87
CA ARG A 173 34.69 -2.79 8.90
C ARG A 173 33.36 -3.25 8.29
N ALA A 174 32.91 -2.59 7.23
CA ALA A 174 31.70 -2.98 6.52
C ALA A 174 31.83 -4.37 5.86
N HIS A 175 33.00 -4.68 5.29
CA HIS A 175 33.28 -5.99 4.71
C HIS A 175 33.21 -7.10 5.77
N GLU A 176 33.88 -6.90 6.91
CA GLU A 176 33.86 -7.84 8.05
C GLU A 176 32.44 -8.07 8.59
N GLU A 177 31.63 -7.01 8.73
CA GLU A 177 30.25 -7.13 9.21
C GLU A 177 29.37 -7.92 8.22
N ILE A 178 29.51 -7.65 6.91
CA ILE A 178 28.71 -8.32 5.88
C ILE A 178 29.07 -9.80 5.75
N ASP A 179 30.36 -10.15 5.82
CA ASP A 179 30.82 -11.53 5.72
C ASP A 179 30.36 -12.39 6.92
N GLN A 180 30.19 -11.77 8.10
CA GLN A 180 29.65 -12.43 9.29
C GLN A 180 28.11 -12.46 9.31
N ASN A 181 27.44 -11.67 8.48
CA ASN A 181 25.98 -11.55 8.50
C ASN A 181 25.31 -12.67 7.69
N PRO A 182 24.46 -13.52 8.33
CA PRO A 182 23.86 -14.68 7.67
C PRO A 182 22.87 -14.33 6.54
N ASN A 183 22.49 -13.06 6.40
CA ASN A 183 21.58 -12.61 5.33
C ASN A 183 22.31 -12.26 4.03
N PHE A 184 23.64 -12.24 4.03
CA PHE A 184 24.45 -11.97 2.84
C PHE A 184 25.19 -13.23 2.38
N LYS A 185 25.41 -13.30 1.07
CA LYS A 185 26.14 -14.39 0.40
C LYS A 185 27.55 -13.96 0.05
N SER A 186 27.73 -12.72 -0.42
CA SER A 186 29.02 -12.18 -0.79
C SER A 186 29.00 -10.65 -0.76
N SER A 187 30.18 -10.04 -0.74
CA SER A 187 30.34 -8.61 -0.96
C SER A 187 31.51 -8.34 -1.91
N PHE A 188 31.35 -7.33 -2.76
CA PHE A 188 32.33 -6.90 -3.74
C PHE A 188 32.61 -5.42 -3.55
N SER A 189 33.88 -5.09 -3.34
CA SER A 189 34.40 -3.73 -3.31
C SER A 189 35.81 -3.68 -3.88
N ILE A 190 36.42 -2.50 -3.84
CA ILE A 190 37.83 -2.34 -4.17
C ILE A 190 38.74 -3.20 -3.28
N LEU A 191 38.36 -3.43 -2.01
CA LEU A 191 39.06 -4.37 -1.13
C LEU A 191 38.93 -5.81 -1.62
N SER A 192 37.84 -6.21 -2.27
CA SER A 192 37.71 -7.58 -2.81
C SER A 192 38.64 -7.82 -4.00
N VAL A 193 38.95 -6.78 -4.76
CA VAL A 193 39.94 -6.84 -5.85
C VAL A 193 41.37 -6.91 -5.30
N ILE A 194 41.61 -6.28 -4.15
CA ILE A 194 42.94 -6.07 -3.58
C ILE A 194 43.30 -7.12 -2.50
N GLU A 195 42.34 -7.51 -1.66
CA GLU A 195 42.49 -8.29 -0.42
C GLU A 195 41.62 -9.58 -0.40
N GLY A 196 40.97 -9.97 -1.52
CA GLY A 196 39.81 -10.90 -1.53
C GLY A 196 39.99 -12.42 -1.75
N GLY A 197 41.20 -12.99 -1.67
CA GLY A 197 41.42 -14.46 -1.63
C GLY A 197 42.51 -14.94 -0.64
N GLU A 198 42.12 -15.44 0.54
CA GLU A 198 43.01 -15.89 1.64
C GLU A 198 44.41 -16.39 1.18
N GLY A 199 45.45 -15.56 1.28
CA GLY A 199 46.81 -15.94 0.86
C GLY A 199 47.78 -14.75 0.71
N ASP A 200 49.06 -15.06 0.52
CA ASP A 200 50.19 -14.13 0.36
C ASP A 200 50.08 -13.33 -0.97
N TYR A 201 49.20 -12.32 -1.02
CA TYR A 201 48.76 -11.63 -2.25
C TYR A 201 49.84 -10.88 -2.99
N ILE A 202 50.78 -10.24 -2.29
CA ILE A 202 51.86 -9.51 -2.95
C ILE A 202 52.64 -10.48 -3.85
N ASN A 203 52.84 -11.72 -3.40
CA ASN A 203 53.49 -12.74 -4.19
C ASN A 203 52.64 -13.24 -5.37
N GLN A 204 51.32 -13.40 -5.21
CA GLN A 204 50.43 -13.81 -6.31
C GLN A 204 50.23 -12.69 -7.35
N MET A 205 50.00 -11.44 -6.92
CA MET A 205 49.94 -10.29 -7.81
C MET A 205 51.26 -10.12 -8.54
N GLN A 206 52.41 -10.18 -7.87
CA GLN A 206 53.71 -10.15 -8.55
C GLN A 206 53.89 -11.32 -9.54
N GLN A 207 53.36 -12.50 -9.23
CA GLN A 207 53.42 -13.65 -10.15
C GLN A 207 52.54 -13.46 -11.38
N VAL A 208 51.30 -12.98 -11.21
CA VAL A 208 50.38 -12.64 -12.30
C VAL A 208 50.94 -11.48 -13.13
N THR A 209 51.46 -10.44 -12.49
CA THR A 209 52.13 -9.32 -13.16
C THR A 209 53.31 -9.83 -13.98
N ARG A 210 54.16 -10.72 -13.46
CA ARG A 210 55.26 -11.33 -14.22
C ARG A 210 54.78 -12.18 -15.40
N GLU A 211 53.71 -12.96 -15.23
CA GLU A 211 53.13 -13.77 -16.32
C GLU A 211 52.49 -12.90 -17.41
N ILE A 212 51.82 -11.81 -17.05
CA ILE A 212 51.26 -10.85 -17.99
C ILE A 212 52.38 -10.01 -18.64
N ASN A 213 53.43 -9.64 -17.90
CA ASN A 213 54.58 -8.92 -18.44
C ASN A 213 55.33 -9.83 -19.44
N ALA A 214 55.39 -11.14 -19.22
CA ALA A 214 55.89 -12.11 -20.20
C ALA A 214 55.00 -12.23 -21.46
N LEU A 215 53.72 -11.88 -21.36
CA LEU A 215 52.78 -11.81 -22.49
C LEU A 215 52.80 -10.44 -23.21
N ARG A 216 53.42 -9.40 -22.62
CA ARG A 216 53.57 -8.05 -23.19
C ARG A 216 54.26 -8.09 -24.56
N ASP A 217 55.22 -9.00 -24.74
CA ASP A 217 55.97 -9.16 -25.99
C ASP A 217 55.22 -10.00 -27.05
N SER A 218 53.98 -10.42 -26.78
CA SER A 218 53.17 -11.17 -27.74
C SER A 218 52.47 -10.22 -28.72
N PRO A 219 52.79 -10.26 -30.03
CA PRO A 219 52.20 -9.37 -31.03
C PRO A 219 50.67 -9.51 -31.14
N LEU A 220 50.14 -10.69 -30.78
CA LEU A 220 48.71 -10.99 -30.86
C LEU A 220 47.94 -10.37 -29.68
N ILE A 221 48.52 -10.41 -28.48
CA ILE A 221 47.94 -9.80 -27.27
C ILE A 221 47.94 -8.27 -27.40
N GLU A 222 49.06 -7.69 -27.86
CA GLU A 222 49.19 -6.27 -28.16
C GLU A 222 48.12 -5.81 -29.16
N ALA A 223 47.94 -6.53 -30.27
CA ALA A 223 46.95 -6.20 -31.28
C ALA A 223 45.50 -6.26 -30.75
N VAL A 224 45.18 -7.23 -29.90
CA VAL A 224 43.85 -7.38 -29.29
C VAL A 224 43.56 -6.23 -28.32
N PHE A 225 44.49 -5.92 -27.41
CA PHE A 225 44.29 -4.84 -26.44
C PHE A 225 44.30 -3.45 -27.10
N LYS A 226 45.10 -3.23 -28.15
CA LYS A 226 45.04 -2.00 -28.94
C LYS A 226 43.70 -1.86 -29.65
N LYS A 227 43.17 -2.94 -30.22
CA LYS A 227 41.84 -2.93 -30.87
C LYS A 227 40.71 -2.64 -29.87
N ALA A 228 40.86 -3.05 -28.62
CA ALA A 228 39.90 -2.83 -27.55
C ALA A 228 40.13 -1.51 -26.77
N ASN A 229 41.13 -0.70 -27.14
CA ASN A 229 41.56 0.51 -26.42
C ASN A 229 41.94 0.31 -24.94
N TYR A 230 42.37 -0.90 -24.56
CA TYR A 230 42.82 -1.21 -23.20
C TYR A 230 44.35 -1.37 -23.08
N TYR A 231 45.09 -1.29 -24.18
CA TYR A 231 46.53 -1.53 -24.18
C TYR A 231 47.28 -0.60 -23.23
N ASP A 232 47.08 0.71 -23.36
CA ASP A 232 47.75 1.72 -22.55
C ASP A 232 47.39 1.55 -21.06
N PHE A 233 46.11 1.25 -20.77
CA PHE A 233 45.64 0.94 -19.42
C PHE A 233 46.36 -0.28 -18.83
N VAL A 234 46.43 -1.39 -19.56
CA VAL A 234 47.06 -2.63 -19.08
C VAL A 234 48.55 -2.41 -18.85
N VAL A 235 49.23 -1.67 -19.72
CA VAL A 235 50.66 -1.35 -19.57
C VAL A 235 50.91 -0.50 -18.31
N GLU A 236 50.12 0.56 -18.11
CA GLU A 236 50.22 1.45 -16.95
C GLU A 236 49.86 0.73 -15.63
N LEU A 237 48.87 -0.15 -15.66
CA LEU A 237 48.51 -1.00 -14.52
C LEU A 237 49.67 -1.91 -14.12
N LEU A 238 50.33 -2.55 -15.10
CA LEU A 238 51.45 -3.46 -14.84
C LEU A 238 52.68 -2.72 -14.32
N ASP A 239 53.04 -1.58 -14.91
CA ASP A 239 54.20 -0.78 -14.49
C ASP A 239 54.03 -0.26 -13.06
N ARG A 240 52.82 0.19 -12.69
CA ARG A 240 52.54 0.61 -11.31
C ARG A 240 52.33 -0.55 -10.35
N ALA A 241 51.81 -1.69 -10.81
CA ALA A 241 51.69 -2.89 -9.97
C ALA A 241 53.06 -3.43 -9.51
N GLU A 242 54.13 -3.22 -10.29
CA GLU A 242 55.51 -3.52 -9.86
C GLU A 242 56.02 -2.60 -8.74
N SER A 243 55.47 -1.39 -8.60
CA SER A 243 55.86 -0.41 -7.58
C SER A 243 55.07 -0.48 -6.26
N ILE A 244 54.16 -1.44 -6.12
CA ILE A 244 53.34 -1.58 -4.92
C ILE A 244 54.15 -2.22 -3.79
N GLU A 245 54.53 -1.42 -2.79
CA GLU A 245 55.21 -1.90 -1.58
C GLU A 245 54.26 -1.97 -0.37
N GLY A 246 53.09 -1.33 -0.43
CA GLY A 246 52.09 -1.37 0.64
C GLY A 246 50.67 -0.97 0.24
N SER A 247 49.76 -1.00 1.22
CA SER A 247 48.32 -0.80 1.04
C SER A 247 47.92 0.58 0.50
N ASN A 248 48.76 1.61 0.66
CA ASN A 248 48.48 2.97 0.17
C ASN A 248 48.78 3.12 -1.34
N ASP A 249 49.82 2.47 -1.85
CA ASP A 249 50.17 2.50 -3.29
C ASP A 249 49.10 1.78 -4.15
N LEU A 250 48.40 0.83 -3.52
CA LEU A 250 47.24 0.13 -4.09
C LEU A 250 46.02 1.03 -4.26
N ILE A 251 45.82 2.00 -3.35
CA ILE A 251 44.71 2.96 -3.42
C ILE A 251 44.98 3.98 -4.54
N ASP A 252 46.22 4.41 -4.70
CA ASP A 252 46.63 5.29 -5.81
C ASP A 252 46.52 4.59 -7.17
N LEU A 253 46.91 3.31 -7.26
CA LEU A 253 46.69 2.50 -8.46
C LEU A 253 45.20 2.42 -8.82
N ALA A 254 44.36 2.15 -7.82
CA ALA A 254 42.94 1.98 -8.03
C ALA A 254 42.21 3.30 -8.38
N THR A 255 42.73 4.43 -7.91
CA THR A 255 42.13 5.75 -8.14
C THR A 255 42.62 6.40 -9.43
N GLU A 256 43.89 6.22 -9.81
CA GLU A 256 44.50 6.85 -10.98
C GLU A 256 44.40 5.99 -12.25
N VAL A 257 44.58 4.66 -12.14
CA VAL A 257 44.74 3.78 -13.30
C VAL A 257 43.44 3.11 -13.74
N ILE A 258 42.50 2.82 -12.83
CA ILE A 258 41.25 2.13 -13.18
C ILE A 258 40.46 2.95 -14.22
N PRO A 259 39.99 2.34 -15.34
CA PRO A 259 39.25 3.03 -16.38
C PRO A 259 37.96 3.62 -15.80
N GLU A 260 37.50 4.76 -16.33
CA GLU A 260 36.31 5.46 -15.80
C GLU A 260 35.11 4.52 -15.58
N SER A 261 34.86 3.59 -16.50
CA SER A 261 33.74 2.63 -16.42
C SER A 261 33.78 1.67 -15.23
N LEU A 262 34.97 1.36 -14.72
CA LEU A 262 35.18 0.52 -13.53
C LEU A 262 35.32 1.38 -12.27
N ARG A 263 35.90 2.57 -12.42
CA ARG A 263 36.02 3.56 -11.34
C ARG A 263 34.63 3.92 -10.80
N ASP A 264 33.66 4.15 -11.68
CA ASP A 264 32.28 4.50 -11.30
C ASP A 264 31.53 3.36 -10.58
N GLN A 265 32.00 2.11 -10.68
CA GLN A 265 31.42 0.97 -9.97
C GLN A 265 32.02 0.78 -8.57
N LEU A 266 33.23 1.32 -8.34
CA LEU A 266 34.00 1.16 -7.10
C LEU A 266 34.03 2.44 -6.26
N LEU A 267 33.92 3.60 -6.91
CA LEU A 267 33.98 4.93 -6.32
C LEU A 267 32.77 5.75 -6.76
N TYR A 268 32.21 6.51 -5.82
CA TYR A 268 31.15 7.47 -6.07
C TYR A 268 31.66 8.88 -5.77
N LYS A 269 31.68 9.74 -6.79
CA LYS A 269 32.05 11.15 -6.62
C LYS A 269 30.80 12.00 -6.41
N ALA A 270 30.66 12.57 -5.22
CA ALA A 270 29.53 13.40 -4.86
C ALA A 270 29.64 14.81 -5.48
N ALA A 271 28.51 15.52 -5.57
CA ALA A 271 28.44 16.86 -6.17
C ALA A 271 29.27 17.93 -5.41
N ASN A 272 29.61 17.68 -4.15
CA ASN A 272 30.49 18.51 -3.33
C ASN A 272 31.99 18.26 -3.61
N GLY A 273 32.32 17.31 -4.49
CA GLY A 273 33.69 16.95 -4.86
C GLY A 273 34.31 15.84 -4.00
N GLU A 274 33.61 15.36 -2.97
CA GLU A 274 34.08 14.24 -2.14
C GLU A 274 33.93 12.91 -2.87
N THR A 275 34.88 12.01 -2.65
CA THR A 275 34.89 10.66 -3.22
C THR A 275 34.57 9.65 -2.12
N TYR A 276 33.63 8.76 -2.39
CA TYR A 276 33.19 7.69 -1.50
C TYR A 276 33.51 6.34 -2.14
N PHE A 277 33.76 5.32 -1.32
CA PHE A 277 33.87 3.95 -1.75
C PHE A 277 32.49 3.30 -1.87
N VAL A 278 32.31 2.47 -2.89
CA VAL A 278 31.11 1.69 -3.12
C VAL A 278 31.40 0.22 -2.84
N MET A 279 30.62 -0.37 -1.93
CA MET A 279 30.62 -1.81 -1.68
C MET A 279 29.26 -2.36 -2.10
N ASN A 280 29.25 -3.29 -3.06
CA ASN A 280 28.05 -3.98 -3.50
C ASN A 280 27.98 -5.35 -2.81
N SER A 281 26.96 -5.59 -2.00
CA SER A 281 26.74 -6.91 -1.41
C SER A 281 25.57 -7.65 -2.04
N GLU A 282 25.70 -8.97 -2.13
CA GLU A 282 24.69 -9.89 -2.63
C GLU A 282 23.97 -10.53 -1.43
N PRO A 283 22.68 -10.24 -1.21
CA PRO A 283 21.89 -10.93 -0.21
C PRO A 283 21.66 -12.40 -0.56
N LEU A 284 21.57 -13.25 0.46
CA LEU A 284 21.28 -14.68 0.30
C LEU A 284 19.89 -14.93 -0.32
N SER A 285 18.92 -14.06 0.01
CA SER A 285 17.55 -14.11 -0.51
C SER A 285 17.26 -12.92 -1.42
N ILE A 286 16.35 -13.09 -2.37
CA ILE A 286 15.96 -12.00 -3.29
C ILE A 286 15.45 -10.79 -2.50
N ILE A 287 16.14 -9.67 -2.62
CA ILE A 287 15.93 -8.49 -1.80
C ILE A 287 14.52 -7.90 -1.90
N TYR A 288 13.91 -7.90 -3.09
CA TYR A 288 12.58 -7.34 -3.33
C TYR A 288 11.43 -8.31 -3.02
N ARG A 289 11.64 -9.31 -2.14
CA ARG A 289 10.60 -10.28 -1.75
C ARG A 289 10.58 -10.48 -0.23
N ASN A 290 9.43 -10.91 0.29
CA ASN A 290 9.26 -11.39 1.67
C ASN A 290 9.88 -10.49 2.76
N ASN A 291 9.82 -9.17 2.56
CA ASN A 291 10.41 -8.16 3.45
C ASN A 291 11.92 -8.26 3.65
N VAL A 292 12.65 -8.88 2.72
CA VAL A 292 14.11 -9.04 2.83
C VAL A 292 14.82 -7.69 2.96
N ILE A 293 14.38 -6.63 2.27
CA ILE A 293 14.90 -5.26 2.50
C ILE A 293 14.90 -4.89 3.98
N LYS A 294 13.77 -5.10 4.68
CA LYS A 294 13.64 -4.75 6.10
C LYS A 294 14.48 -5.69 6.98
N ILE A 295 14.49 -6.98 6.69
CA ILE A 295 15.29 -7.97 7.44
C ILE A 295 16.77 -7.61 7.37
N ILE A 296 17.26 -7.30 6.17
CA ILE A 296 18.63 -6.82 5.96
C ILE A 296 18.85 -5.53 6.74
N TYR A 297 18.04 -4.50 6.50
CA TYR A 297 18.21 -3.20 7.13
C TYR A 297 18.24 -3.28 8.67
N ASP A 298 17.36 -4.09 9.27
CA ASP A 298 17.32 -4.32 10.71
C ASP A 298 18.51 -5.12 11.23
N SER A 299 19.14 -5.96 10.41
CA SER A 299 20.32 -6.74 10.78
C SER A 299 21.63 -5.93 10.81
N LEU A 300 21.67 -4.76 10.16
CA LEU A 300 22.86 -3.93 10.04
C LEU A 300 23.11 -3.08 11.31
N SER A 301 24.38 -2.78 11.59
CA SER A 301 24.81 -1.81 12.60
C SER A 301 24.33 -0.38 12.27
N PRO A 302 24.22 0.53 13.27
CA PRO A 302 23.80 1.92 13.01
C PRO A 302 24.68 2.65 11.99
N GLU A 303 25.99 2.37 11.99
CA GLU A 303 26.96 2.92 11.04
C GLU A 303 26.66 2.42 9.61
N LEU A 304 26.49 1.11 9.45
CA LEU A 304 26.24 0.49 8.14
C LEU A 304 24.83 0.79 7.60
N ARG A 305 23.85 1.05 8.48
CA ARG A 305 22.52 1.57 8.08
C ARG A 305 22.62 2.97 7.48
N ALA A 306 23.54 3.81 7.94
CA ALA A 306 23.72 5.16 7.41
C ALA A 306 24.28 5.11 5.97
N SER A 307 25.22 4.20 5.72
CA SER A 307 25.85 3.98 4.41
C SER A 307 25.03 3.10 3.46
N PHE A 308 24.00 2.39 3.95
CA PHE A 308 23.02 1.68 3.11
C PHE A 308 22.55 2.60 1.96
N GLY A 309 22.48 2.09 0.74
CA GLY A 309 22.35 2.92 -0.45
C GLY A 309 21.42 2.35 -1.52
N GLY A 310 21.40 3.04 -2.67
CA GLY A 310 20.71 2.60 -3.88
C GLY A 310 19.19 2.47 -3.76
N TYR A 311 18.61 1.70 -4.69
CA TYR A 311 17.16 1.44 -4.71
C TYR A 311 16.64 0.78 -3.43
N PRO A 312 17.31 -0.20 -2.80
CA PRO A 312 16.83 -0.79 -1.55
C PRO A 312 16.60 0.26 -0.44
N LYS A 313 17.49 1.25 -0.29
CA LYS A 313 17.30 2.36 0.66
C LYS A 313 16.08 3.20 0.33
N VAL A 314 15.93 3.57 -0.96
CA VAL A 314 14.80 4.37 -1.42
C VAL A 314 13.48 3.64 -1.15
N PHE A 315 13.42 2.35 -1.48
CA PHE A 315 12.24 1.52 -1.20
C PHE A 315 11.96 1.40 0.30
N HIS A 316 12.96 1.09 1.11
CA HIS A 316 12.80 1.01 2.56
C HIS A 316 12.26 2.31 3.14
N TYR A 317 12.90 3.44 2.80
CA TYR A 317 12.53 4.77 3.25
C TYR A 317 11.09 5.14 2.82
N LEU A 318 10.74 4.90 1.56
CA LEU A 318 9.39 5.18 1.05
C LEU A 318 8.33 4.36 1.79
N MET A 319 8.57 3.07 2.02
CA MET A 319 7.63 2.19 2.71
C MET A 319 7.48 2.57 4.18
N ASP A 320 8.59 2.94 4.83
CA ASP A 320 8.57 3.39 6.22
C ASP A 320 7.83 4.72 6.38
N LEU A 321 8.07 5.67 5.46
CA LEU A 321 7.33 6.93 5.40
C LEU A 321 5.83 6.70 5.25
N VAL A 322 5.40 5.86 4.31
CA VAL A 322 3.96 5.60 4.11
C VAL A 322 3.35 4.95 5.36
N ARG A 323 4.05 3.99 5.96
CA ARG A 323 3.61 3.35 7.21
C ARG A 323 3.41 4.39 8.32
N ILE A 324 4.38 5.27 8.53
CA ILE A 324 4.32 6.32 9.56
C ILE A 324 3.20 7.32 9.28
N ILE A 325 3.06 7.78 8.03
CA ILE A 325 2.09 8.79 7.62
C ILE A 325 0.65 8.25 7.63
N SER A 326 0.46 6.94 7.38
CA SER A 326 -0.87 6.33 7.30
C SER A 326 -1.68 6.44 8.60
N LEU A 327 -1.04 6.30 9.76
CA LEU A 327 -1.70 6.36 11.07
C LEU A 327 -2.31 7.75 11.38
N PRO A 328 -1.56 8.87 11.30
CA PRO A 328 -2.11 10.22 11.42
C PRO A 328 -3.30 10.48 10.49
N ILE A 329 -3.22 10.04 9.24
CA ILE A 329 -4.30 10.23 8.25
C ILE A 329 -5.56 9.50 8.66
N CYS A 330 -5.43 8.23 9.06
CA CYS A 330 -6.55 7.46 9.59
C CYS A 330 -7.16 8.14 10.83
N LEU A 331 -6.33 8.65 11.74
CA LEU A 331 -6.81 9.37 12.93
C LEU A 331 -7.56 10.65 12.57
N VAL A 332 -7.06 11.44 11.62
CA VAL A 332 -7.74 12.63 11.11
C VAL A 332 -9.07 12.25 10.45
N ALA A 333 -9.11 11.18 9.66
CA ALA A 333 -10.35 10.67 9.05
C ALA A 333 -11.36 10.22 10.10
N PHE A 334 -10.94 9.46 11.12
CA PHE A 334 -11.81 9.07 12.23
C PHE A 334 -12.34 10.27 13.00
N LEU A 335 -11.49 11.26 13.30
CA LEU A 335 -11.89 12.48 14.00
C LEU A 335 -12.90 13.27 13.17
N ALA A 336 -12.65 13.44 11.87
CA ALA A 336 -13.54 14.11 10.94
C ALA A 336 -14.93 13.45 10.94
N ILE A 337 -14.99 12.12 10.78
CA ILE A 337 -16.25 11.38 10.79
C ILE A 337 -16.94 11.47 12.15
N PHE A 338 -16.19 11.33 13.25
CA PHE A 338 -16.74 11.47 14.59
C PHE A 338 -17.41 12.83 14.78
N VAL A 339 -16.79 13.91 14.31
CA VAL A 339 -17.35 15.26 14.38
C VAL A 339 -18.62 15.37 13.54
N VAL A 340 -18.60 14.95 12.27
CA VAL A 340 -19.78 15.05 11.40
C VAL A 340 -20.95 14.23 11.92
N VAL A 341 -20.72 12.97 12.29
CA VAL A 341 -21.76 12.10 12.85
C VAL A 341 -22.29 12.65 14.17
N SER A 342 -21.43 13.15 15.05
CA SER A 342 -21.85 13.74 16.33
C SER A 342 -22.73 14.97 16.14
N ILE A 343 -22.42 15.83 15.16
CA ILE A 343 -23.22 17.00 14.80
C ILE A 343 -24.57 16.58 14.22
N GLU A 344 -24.56 15.66 13.26
CA GLU A 344 -25.80 15.19 12.61
C GLU A 344 -26.74 14.51 13.62
N ARG A 345 -26.19 13.65 14.47
CA ARG A 345 -26.90 12.90 15.50
C ARG A 345 -27.24 13.75 16.73
N LYS A 346 -26.61 14.93 16.88
CA LYS A 346 -26.69 15.76 18.09
C LYS A 346 -26.38 14.96 19.36
N SER A 347 -25.48 13.97 19.26
CA SER A 347 -25.12 13.07 20.34
C SER A 347 -23.70 12.54 20.17
N ILE A 348 -22.84 12.90 21.13
CA ILE A 348 -21.44 12.45 21.20
C ILE A 348 -21.37 10.93 21.40
N ILE A 349 -22.31 10.36 22.17
CA ILE A 349 -22.37 8.91 22.46
C ILE A 349 -22.65 8.12 21.18
N ASP A 350 -23.58 8.58 20.34
CA ASP A 350 -23.87 7.91 19.06
C ASP A 350 -22.68 8.04 18.09
N GLY A 351 -21.99 9.18 18.10
CA GLY A 351 -20.73 9.38 17.37
C GLY A 351 -19.65 8.39 17.81
N LEU A 352 -19.44 8.23 19.13
CA LEU A 352 -18.44 7.30 19.68
C LEU A 352 -18.78 5.83 19.36
N LYS A 353 -20.04 5.42 19.47
CA LYS A 353 -20.48 4.07 19.07
C LYS A 353 -20.19 3.81 17.59
N THR A 354 -20.48 4.78 16.74
CA THR A 354 -20.20 4.68 15.29
C THR A 354 -18.70 4.56 15.03
N LEU A 355 -17.86 5.32 15.75
CA LEU A 355 -16.40 5.21 15.65
C LEU A 355 -15.89 3.82 16.06
N VAL A 356 -16.40 3.25 17.16
CA VAL A 356 -16.04 1.88 17.58
C VAL A 356 -16.43 0.83 16.52
N LEU A 357 -17.62 0.96 15.94
CA LEU A 357 -18.04 0.08 14.85
C LEU A 357 -17.13 0.22 13.62
N MET A 358 -16.71 1.44 13.29
CA MET A 358 -15.81 1.69 12.17
C MET A 358 -14.43 1.08 12.39
N VAL A 359 -13.86 1.20 13.60
CA VAL A 359 -12.61 0.51 13.95
C VAL A 359 -12.77 -1.00 13.79
N GLY A 360 -13.87 -1.58 14.27
CA GLY A 360 -14.14 -3.02 14.10
C GLY A 360 -14.26 -3.46 12.65
N ILE A 361 -14.92 -2.66 11.80
CA ILE A 361 -15.03 -2.92 10.35
C ILE A 361 -13.66 -2.88 9.68
N LEU A 362 -12.86 -1.87 10.02
CA LEU A 362 -11.54 -1.66 9.44
C LEU A 362 -10.56 -2.78 9.85
N MET A 363 -10.55 -3.15 11.13
CA MET A 363 -9.77 -4.28 11.63
C MET A 363 -10.22 -5.61 11.01
N SER A 364 -11.52 -5.79 10.80
CA SER A 364 -12.04 -6.99 10.13
C SER A 364 -11.69 -7.05 8.65
N MET A 365 -11.61 -5.91 7.96
CA MET A 365 -11.11 -5.85 6.58
C MET A 365 -9.67 -6.38 6.50
N PHE A 366 -8.78 -5.90 7.37
CA PHE A 366 -7.41 -6.41 7.45
C PHE A 366 -7.35 -7.87 7.89
N GLY A 367 -8.29 -8.32 8.74
CA GLY A 367 -8.40 -9.74 9.12
C GLY A 367 -8.78 -10.64 7.96
N LEU A 368 -9.68 -10.19 7.08
CA LEU A 368 -10.01 -10.92 5.85
C LEU A 368 -8.83 -10.95 4.87
N MET A 369 -8.05 -9.87 4.80
CA MET A 369 -6.81 -9.85 4.01
C MET A 369 -5.81 -10.90 4.51
N GLU A 370 -5.62 -11.03 5.83
CA GLU A 370 -4.77 -12.05 6.43
C GLU A 370 -5.20 -13.47 6.03
N LEU A 371 -6.50 -13.76 6.11
CA LEU A 371 -7.05 -15.08 5.74
C LEU A 371 -6.82 -15.42 4.27
N MET A 372 -6.67 -14.42 3.42
CA MET A 372 -6.40 -14.59 1.99
C MET A 372 -4.92 -14.49 1.63
N GLY A 373 -4.02 -14.35 2.62
CA GLY A 373 -2.59 -14.17 2.38
C GLY A 373 -2.26 -12.87 1.65
N ILE A 374 -3.11 -11.84 1.79
CA ILE A 374 -2.87 -10.51 1.24
C ILE A 374 -2.16 -9.69 2.31
N GLU A 375 -0.92 -9.31 2.05
CA GLU A 375 -0.13 -8.48 2.96
C GLU A 375 -0.66 -7.04 2.99
N THR A 376 -0.56 -6.38 4.16
CA THR A 376 -0.74 -4.93 4.21
C THR A 376 0.45 -4.24 3.55
N THR A 377 0.19 -3.36 2.60
CA THR A 377 1.16 -2.65 1.78
C THR A 377 0.88 -1.15 1.82
N PHE A 378 1.76 -0.35 1.25
CA PHE A 378 1.52 1.09 1.08
C PHE A 378 0.25 1.42 0.28
N VAL A 379 -0.21 0.53 -0.60
CA VAL A 379 -1.45 0.74 -1.37
C VAL A 379 -2.67 0.32 -0.55
N THR A 380 -2.64 -0.86 0.05
CA THR A 380 -3.79 -1.39 0.81
C THR A 380 -4.03 -0.62 2.10
N VAL A 381 -3.00 -0.02 2.71
CA VAL A 381 -3.18 0.85 3.89
C VAL A 381 -4.02 2.11 3.58
N ILE A 382 -3.99 2.62 2.35
CA ILE A 382 -4.82 3.76 1.90
C ILE A 382 -6.30 3.36 1.79
N SER A 383 -6.60 2.05 1.72
CA SER A 383 -7.99 1.57 1.79
C SER A 383 -8.64 1.90 3.14
N ALA A 384 -7.85 2.03 4.21
CA ALA A 384 -8.36 2.32 5.54
C ALA A 384 -9.18 3.63 5.61
N PRO A 385 -8.63 4.81 5.28
CA PRO A 385 -9.42 6.05 5.25
C PRO A 385 -10.60 5.96 4.27
N LEU A 386 -10.45 5.32 3.11
CA LEU A 386 -11.55 5.16 2.15
C LEU A 386 -12.74 4.39 2.72
N ILE A 387 -12.49 3.27 3.43
CA ILE A 387 -13.55 2.49 4.09
C ILE A 387 -14.18 3.25 5.25
N ILE A 388 -13.41 4.07 5.98
CA ILE A 388 -13.96 4.96 7.01
C ILE A 388 -15.05 5.86 6.38
N GLY A 389 -14.78 6.46 5.21
CA GLY A 389 -15.74 7.32 4.49
C GLY A 389 -16.95 6.58 3.89
N ILE A 390 -16.75 5.43 3.27
CA ILE A 390 -17.84 4.69 2.59
C ILE A 390 -18.66 3.87 3.60
N GLY A 391 -18.00 3.29 4.61
CA GLY A 391 -18.62 2.43 5.60
C GLY A 391 -19.57 3.17 6.55
N VAL A 392 -19.24 4.42 6.91
CA VAL A 392 -20.06 5.20 7.86
C VAL A 392 -21.47 5.43 7.32
N ASP A 393 -21.62 5.63 6.01
CA ASP A 393 -22.90 5.93 5.39
C ASP A 393 -23.91 4.81 5.66
N SER A 394 -23.49 3.57 5.41
CA SER A 394 -24.31 2.39 5.67
C SER A 394 -24.75 2.30 7.14
N LEU A 395 -23.87 2.67 8.08
CA LEU A 395 -24.22 2.73 9.50
C LEU A 395 -25.27 3.82 9.76
N VAL A 396 -25.01 5.07 9.34
CA VAL A 396 -25.87 6.23 9.61
C VAL A 396 -27.28 6.02 9.06
N TYR A 397 -27.43 5.49 7.84
CA TYR A 397 -28.73 5.20 7.26
C TYR A 397 -29.52 4.15 8.07
N VAL A 398 -28.88 3.05 8.49
CA VAL A 398 -29.57 2.05 9.33
C VAL A 398 -29.92 2.63 10.69
N ILE A 399 -29.01 3.40 11.32
CA ILE A 399 -29.27 4.07 12.60
C ILE A 399 -30.51 4.99 12.50
N HIS A 400 -30.66 5.73 11.39
CA HIS A 400 -31.83 6.58 11.15
C HIS A 400 -33.13 5.76 11.07
N SER A 401 -33.12 4.68 10.28
CA SER A 401 -34.30 3.81 10.09
C SER A 401 -34.71 3.02 11.34
N SER A 402 -33.73 2.61 12.16
CA SER A 402 -33.96 1.85 13.39
C SER A 402 -34.74 2.64 14.44
N ARG A 403 -34.71 3.98 14.34
CA ARG A 403 -35.38 4.89 15.28
C ARG A 403 -36.91 4.86 15.20
N GLU A 404 -37.48 4.60 14.02
CA GLU A 404 -38.94 4.68 13.81
C GLU A 404 -39.70 3.42 14.25
N LYS A 405 -38.99 2.36 14.69
CA LYS A 405 -39.56 1.06 15.15
C LYS A 405 -40.57 0.42 14.18
N LYS A 406 -40.56 0.79 12.90
CA LYS A 406 -41.40 0.18 11.87
C LYS A 406 -40.56 -0.80 11.04
N ASN A 407 -40.95 -2.07 11.08
CA ASN A 407 -40.31 -3.15 10.29
C ASN A 407 -40.20 -2.81 8.79
N THR A 408 -41.20 -2.11 8.26
CA THR A 408 -41.25 -1.72 6.84
C THR A 408 -40.18 -0.70 6.48
N GLU A 409 -39.87 0.25 7.36
CA GLU A 409 -38.83 1.26 7.10
C GLU A 409 -37.44 0.64 7.16
N LEU A 410 -37.16 -0.20 8.17
CA LEU A 410 -35.91 -0.96 8.24
C LEU A 410 -35.73 -1.86 7.01
N ALA A 411 -36.77 -2.56 6.56
CA ALA A 411 -36.70 -3.40 5.36
C ALA A 411 -36.37 -2.60 4.08
N ARG A 412 -36.95 -1.41 3.92
CA ARG A 412 -36.64 -0.52 2.77
C ARG A 412 -35.20 -0.02 2.83
N THR A 413 -34.74 0.40 4.02
CA THR A 413 -33.38 0.86 4.22
C THR A 413 -32.36 -0.26 3.98
N LEU A 414 -32.57 -1.46 4.52
CA LEU A 414 -31.72 -2.62 4.28
C LEU A 414 -31.67 -2.97 2.79
N LYS A 415 -32.81 -2.93 2.08
CA LYS A 415 -32.84 -3.13 0.63
C LYS A 415 -31.97 -2.10 -0.10
N SER A 416 -32.14 -0.83 0.21
CA SER A 416 -31.40 0.26 -0.44
C SER A 416 -29.90 0.16 -0.19
N ILE A 417 -29.50 -0.08 1.06
CA ILE A 417 -28.09 -0.17 1.46
C ILE A 417 -27.47 -1.43 0.85
N THR A 418 -28.15 -2.57 0.88
CA THR A 418 -27.63 -3.80 0.27
C THR A 418 -27.38 -3.62 -1.23
N MET A 419 -28.28 -2.95 -1.96
CA MET A 419 -28.08 -2.66 -3.38
C MET A 419 -26.91 -1.70 -3.62
N SER A 420 -26.81 -0.65 -2.80
CA SER A 420 -25.68 0.30 -2.87
C SER A 420 -24.34 -0.38 -2.58
N SER A 421 -24.24 -1.10 -1.47
CA SER A 421 -23.04 -1.87 -1.11
C SER A 421 -22.71 -2.92 -2.17
N ALA A 422 -23.70 -3.60 -2.75
CA ALA A 422 -23.47 -4.56 -3.83
C ALA A 422 -22.86 -3.88 -5.07
N THR A 423 -23.36 -2.72 -5.49
CA THR A 423 -22.76 -1.97 -6.60
C THR A 423 -21.33 -1.53 -6.28
N THR A 424 -21.07 -1.06 -5.07
CA THR A 424 -19.73 -0.65 -4.63
C THR A 424 -18.76 -1.83 -4.57
N MET A 425 -19.20 -2.98 -4.04
CA MET A 425 -18.43 -4.23 -4.03
C MET A 425 -18.11 -4.70 -5.45
N LEU A 426 -19.08 -4.67 -6.37
CA LEU A 426 -18.84 -5.03 -7.77
C LEU A 426 -17.80 -4.11 -8.42
N THR A 427 -17.85 -2.80 -8.15
CA THR A 427 -16.85 -1.85 -8.63
C THR A 427 -15.45 -2.20 -8.12
N PHE A 428 -15.27 -2.42 -6.82
CA PHE A 428 -13.95 -2.72 -6.26
C PHE A 428 -13.46 -4.13 -6.60
N PHE A 429 -14.31 -5.14 -6.57
CA PHE A 429 -13.95 -6.50 -6.99
C PHE A 429 -13.68 -6.61 -8.48
N SER A 430 -14.14 -5.68 -9.32
CA SER A 430 -13.74 -5.63 -10.72
C SER A 430 -12.22 -5.48 -10.91
N PHE A 431 -11.52 -4.90 -9.93
CA PHE A 431 -10.06 -4.77 -9.97
C PHE A 431 -9.32 -6.10 -9.81
N ILE A 432 -10.01 -7.18 -9.41
CA ILE A 432 -9.42 -8.53 -9.42
C ILE A 432 -8.88 -8.89 -10.81
N PHE A 433 -9.52 -8.38 -11.87
CA PHE A 433 -9.10 -8.60 -13.27
C PHE A 433 -7.92 -7.71 -13.70
N ALA A 434 -7.43 -6.81 -12.85
CA ALA A 434 -6.27 -5.98 -13.16
C ALA A 434 -4.99 -6.84 -13.22
N ARG A 435 -4.14 -6.58 -14.21
CA ARG A 435 -2.84 -7.26 -14.36
C ARG A 435 -1.87 -6.94 -13.21
N GLY A 436 -1.97 -5.74 -12.65
CA GLY A 436 -1.11 -5.30 -11.55
C GLY A 436 -1.61 -5.83 -10.20
N LYS A 437 -0.78 -6.62 -9.51
CA LYS A 437 -1.14 -7.22 -8.21
C LYS A 437 -1.47 -6.18 -7.14
N LEU A 438 -0.78 -5.03 -7.12
CA LEU A 438 -1.09 -3.92 -6.19
C LEU A 438 -2.52 -3.38 -6.35
N LEU A 439 -2.98 -3.21 -7.60
CA LEU A 439 -4.32 -2.70 -7.87
C LEU A 439 -5.40 -3.74 -7.57
N SER A 440 -5.10 -5.01 -7.87
CA SER A 440 -5.98 -6.14 -7.56
C SER A 440 -6.18 -6.30 -6.04
N THR A 441 -5.10 -6.31 -5.25
CA THR A 441 -5.19 -6.42 -3.79
C THR A 441 -5.87 -5.21 -3.15
N PHE A 442 -5.67 -4.00 -3.70
CA PHE A 442 -6.39 -2.78 -3.31
C PHE A 442 -7.90 -2.86 -3.53
N GLY A 443 -8.34 -3.38 -4.68
CA GLY A 443 -9.77 -3.56 -4.94
C GLY A 443 -10.39 -4.62 -4.04
N VAL A 444 -9.68 -5.73 -3.82
CA VAL A 444 -10.12 -6.80 -2.92
C VAL A 444 -10.26 -6.28 -1.48
N SER A 445 -9.30 -5.51 -0.97
CA SER A 445 -9.39 -4.92 0.38
C SER A 445 -10.60 -4.01 0.52
N LEU A 446 -10.84 -3.11 -0.45
CA LEU A 446 -12.01 -2.23 -0.42
C LEU A 446 -13.34 -3.00 -0.52
N GLY A 447 -13.42 -4.01 -1.39
CA GLY A 447 -14.60 -4.87 -1.51
C GLY A 447 -14.96 -5.55 -0.19
N PHE A 448 -13.97 -6.11 0.53
CA PHE A 448 -14.19 -6.69 1.86
C PHE A 448 -14.54 -5.67 2.92
N GLY A 449 -13.92 -4.48 2.90
CA GLY A 449 -14.28 -3.41 3.82
C GLY A 449 -15.76 -3.03 3.71
N VAL A 450 -16.26 -2.90 2.48
CA VAL A 450 -17.69 -2.64 2.21
C VAL A 450 -18.58 -3.81 2.61
N LEU A 451 -18.15 -5.06 2.36
CA LEU A 451 -18.89 -6.26 2.76
C LEU A 451 -19.07 -6.30 4.28
N VAL A 452 -17.98 -6.10 5.04
CA VAL A 452 -18.05 -6.09 6.51
C VAL A 452 -18.90 -4.92 6.99
N ALA A 453 -18.78 -3.73 6.39
CA ALA A 453 -19.63 -2.59 6.72
C ALA A 453 -21.12 -2.92 6.54
N LEU A 454 -21.49 -3.61 5.45
CA LEU A 454 -22.87 -4.06 5.21
C LEU A 454 -23.34 -5.07 6.27
N VAL A 455 -22.51 -6.05 6.63
CA VAL A 455 -22.82 -7.05 7.66
C VAL A 455 -23.03 -6.36 9.01
N VAL A 456 -22.14 -5.45 9.40
CA VAL A 456 -22.25 -4.70 10.65
C VAL A 456 -23.49 -3.80 10.66
N ALA A 457 -23.73 -3.07 9.57
CA ALA A 457 -24.92 -2.23 9.41
C ALA A 457 -26.21 -3.06 9.52
N THR A 458 -26.22 -4.27 8.97
CA THR A 458 -27.42 -5.12 8.93
C THR A 458 -27.70 -5.80 10.27
N PHE A 459 -26.68 -6.35 10.93
CA PHE A 459 -26.88 -7.25 12.07
C PHE A 459 -26.53 -6.63 13.42
N LEU A 460 -25.57 -5.70 13.48
CA LEU A 460 -25.09 -5.14 14.76
C LEU A 460 -25.75 -3.79 15.07
N VAL A 461 -25.92 -2.92 14.07
CA VAL A 461 -26.53 -1.60 14.26
C VAL A 461 -27.97 -1.67 14.81
N PRO A 462 -28.89 -2.51 14.30
CA PRO A 462 -30.27 -2.52 14.80
C PRO A 462 -30.42 -2.97 16.27
N VAL A 463 -29.41 -3.67 16.80
CA VAL A 463 -29.39 -4.26 18.15
C VAL A 463 -28.86 -3.28 19.19
N LEU A 464 -27.99 -2.36 18.76
CA LEU A 464 -27.38 -1.38 19.65
C LEU A 464 -28.40 -0.31 20.09
N PRO A 465 -28.34 0.15 21.34
CA PRO A 465 -29.20 1.23 21.81
C PRO A 465 -28.72 2.56 21.23
N TRP A 466 -29.53 3.22 20.40
CA TRP A 466 -29.24 4.54 19.83
C TRP A 466 -30.03 5.63 20.55
N ASN A 467 -29.40 6.79 20.78
CA ASN A 467 -30.09 7.88 21.46
C ASN A 467 -31.22 8.45 20.58
N SER A 468 -32.46 8.28 21.04
CA SER A 468 -33.63 8.89 20.43
C SER A 468 -34.05 10.10 21.26
N LYS A 469 -33.59 11.31 20.91
CA LYS A 469 -34.24 12.53 21.41
C LYS A 469 -35.56 12.76 20.65
N LYS A 470 -36.63 12.07 21.04
CA LYS A 470 -37.89 12.81 21.19
C LYS A 470 -37.74 13.52 22.53
N LYS A 471 -37.48 14.84 22.50
CA LYS A 471 -37.94 15.67 23.61
C LYS A 471 -39.46 15.47 23.60
N ILE A 472 -39.95 14.54 24.42
CA ILE A 472 -41.33 14.57 24.85
C ILE A 472 -41.36 15.78 25.75
N GLY A 473 -41.74 16.93 25.20
CA GLY A 473 -42.19 18.03 26.02
C GLY A 473 -43.44 17.53 26.74
N GLY A 474 -43.29 17.31 28.02
CA GLY A 474 -44.34 17.21 29.02
C GLY A 474 -43.93 18.12 30.14
#